data_AF-A0A2N3T7L2-F1
#
_entry.id   AF-A0A2N3T7L2-F1
#
_cell.length_a   1.000
_cell.length_b   1.000
_cell.length_c   1.000
_cell.angle_alpha   90.00
_cell.angle_beta   90.00
_cell.angle_gamma   90.00
#
_symmetry.space_group_name_H-M   'P 1'
#
loop_
_entity.id
_entity.type
_entity.pdbx_description
1 polymer ?
#
loop_
_entity_poly.entity_id
_entity_poly.type
_entity_poly.pdbx_seq_one_letter_code
_entity_poly.pdbx_strand_id
1 'polypeptide(L)'
;MKKIVLILLVSLPLFSFSQNNLDQTLVGNHYLSVQWISWDYFGTAKIIKSEKANTYTIEGHQNSKESSDFLKIKGTLTPISAKHLIFNGIIETQVGFINNGEPCIREGEFNFKVKGNRKYWRLQEMDNPCSEVTDYVDIYFIQKK
;
A
#
# COMPACT_ATOMS: atom_id res chain seq x y z
N MET A 1 -20.44 43.41 39.54
CA MET A 1 -20.70 42.01 39.14
C MET A 1 -19.80 41.69 37.95
N LYS A 2 -18.64 41.05 38.16
CA LYS A 2 -17.70 40.69 37.09
C LYS A 2 -18.09 39.34 36.50
N LYS A 3 -18.54 39.31 35.24
CA LYS A 3 -18.79 38.06 34.50
C LYS A 3 -17.44 37.52 34.01
N ILE A 4 -17.02 36.38 34.54
CA ILE A 4 -15.87 35.62 34.03
C ILE A 4 -16.40 34.75 32.89
N VAL A 5 -15.94 35.03 31.66
CA VAL A 5 -16.19 34.18 30.50
C VAL A 5 -15.04 33.18 30.42
N LEU A 6 -15.33 31.91 30.68
CA LEU A 6 -14.38 30.81 30.55
C LEU A 6 -14.41 30.33 29.09
N ILE A 7 -13.39 30.67 28.31
CA ILE A 7 -13.22 30.19 26.92
C ILE A 7 -12.53 28.83 26.99
N LEU A 8 -13.27 27.76 26.72
CA LEU A 8 -12.70 26.43 26.49
C LEU A 8 -12.04 26.42 25.11
N LEU A 9 -10.71 26.49 25.07
CA LEU A 9 -9.91 26.23 23.89
C LEU A 9 -9.83 24.70 23.67
N VAL A 10 -10.71 24.18 22.81
CA VAL A 10 -10.61 22.82 22.29
C VAL A 10 -9.50 22.80 21.25
N SER A 11 -8.30 22.37 21.64
CA SER A 11 -7.19 22.15 20.70
C SER A 11 -7.45 20.88 19.90
N LEU A 12 -8.03 21.02 18.71
CA LEU A 12 -8.04 19.98 17.69
C LEU A 12 -6.60 19.82 17.15
N PRO A 13 -5.97 18.63 17.24
CA PRO A 13 -4.66 18.44 16.65
C PRO A 13 -4.79 18.51 15.12
N LEU A 14 -4.29 19.60 14.54
CA LEU A 14 -4.08 19.71 13.11
C LEU A 14 -2.96 18.75 12.71
N PHE A 15 -3.33 17.55 12.26
CA PHE A 15 -2.41 16.67 11.53
C PHE A 15 -2.15 17.28 10.14
N SER A 16 -1.41 18.38 10.08
CA SER A 16 -0.88 18.92 8.82
C SER A 16 0.50 18.33 8.58
N PHE A 17 0.55 17.04 8.23
CA PHE A 17 1.69 16.56 7.44
C PHE A 17 1.66 17.34 6.12
N SER A 18 2.77 17.97 5.72
CA SER A 18 2.81 18.77 4.48
C SER A 18 2.43 17.89 3.27
N GLN A 19 1.20 18.02 2.79
CA GLN A 19 0.59 17.21 1.72
C GLN A 19 1.45 17.23 0.44
N ASN A 20 2.16 18.34 0.18
CA ASN A 20 3.01 18.54 -0.98
C ASN A 20 4.19 17.58 -1.06
N ASN A 21 4.75 17.14 0.08
CA ASN A 21 5.87 16.20 0.08
C ASN A 21 5.43 14.75 -0.13
N LEU A 22 4.19 14.43 0.26
CA LEU A 22 3.64 13.09 0.09
C LEU A 22 3.26 12.81 -1.36
N ASP A 23 2.60 13.76 -2.04
CA ASP A 23 2.21 13.62 -3.45
C ASP A 23 3.43 13.32 -4.34
N GLN A 24 4.58 13.94 -4.07
CA GLN A 24 5.83 13.70 -4.80
C GLN A 24 6.42 12.29 -4.64
N THR A 25 6.02 11.57 -3.58
CA THR A 25 6.54 10.23 -3.28
C THR A 25 5.51 9.14 -3.62
N LEU A 26 4.22 9.47 -3.56
CA LEU A 26 3.12 8.53 -3.68
C LEU A 26 2.46 8.52 -5.06
N VAL A 27 2.39 9.65 -5.78
CA VAL A 27 1.70 9.72 -7.08
C VAL A 27 2.68 9.38 -8.21
N GLY A 28 2.39 8.33 -8.96
CA GLY A 28 3.22 7.91 -10.10
C GLY A 28 3.22 6.41 -10.33
N ASN A 29 4.24 5.94 -11.03
CA ASN A 29 4.48 4.51 -11.24
C ASN A 29 5.49 4.00 -10.21
N HIS A 30 5.16 2.87 -9.61
CA HIS A 30 5.93 2.19 -8.57
C HIS A 30 6.24 0.77 -9.02
N TYR A 31 7.38 0.23 -8.62
CA TYR A 31 7.56 -1.21 -8.71
C TYR A 31 6.65 -1.92 -7.70
N LEU A 32 6.18 -3.10 -8.11
CA LEU A 32 5.31 -3.96 -7.31
C LEU A 32 5.90 -5.37 -7.32
N SER A 33 5.94 -6.03 -6.17
CA SER A 33 6.38 -7.43 -6.10
C SER A 33 5.63 -8.28 -5.08
N VAL A 34 5.53 -9.57 -5.34
CA VAL A 34 5.47 -10.63 -4.34
C VAL A 34 6.74 -11.49 -4.45
N GLN A 35 7.33 -11.89 -3.32
CA GLN A 35 8.62 -12.61 -3.28
C GLN A 35 8.66 -13.88 -4.12
N TRP A 36 7.51 -14.52 -4.30
CA TRP A 36 7.40 -15.83 -4.91
C TRP A 36 7.58 -15.78 -6.44
N ILE A 37 7.40 -14.60 -7.05
CA ILE A 37 7.55 -14.44 -8.50
C ILE A 37 9.00 -14.11 -8.85
N SER A 38 9.59 -13.09 -8.22
CA SER A 38 10.98 -12.70 -8.48
C SER A 38 11.50 -11.66 -7.49
N TRP A 39 12.83 -11.66 -7.30
CA TRP A 39 13.60 -10.57 -6.69
C TRP A 39 14.34 -9.70 -7.71
N ASP A 40 14.41 -10.12 -8.97
CA ASP A 40 15.23 -9.50 -10.03
C ASP A 40 14.39 -8.69 -11.03
N TYR A 41 13.11 -9.03 -11.17
CA TYR A 41 12.18 -8.27 -11.99
C TYR A 41 10.87 -8.00 -11.26
N PHE A 42 10.35 -6.80 -11.47
CA PHE A 42 9.17 -6.32 -10.76
C PHE A 42 8.01 -6.04 -11.71
N GLY A 43 6.82 -6.09 -11.14
CA GLY A 43 5.63 -5.54 -11.74
C GLY A 43 5.58 -4.03 -11.60
N THR A 44 4.46 -3.44 -11.99
CA THR A 44 4.21 -2.00 -11.85
C THR A 44 2.87 -1.77 -11.17
N ALA A 45 2.82 -0.81 -10.26
CA ALA A 45 1.60 -0.24 -9.71
C ALA A 45 1.54 1.25 -10.02
N LYS A 46 0.42 1.71 -10.56
CA LYS A 46 0.14 3.12 -10.79
C LYS A 46 -0.70 3.65 -9.64
N ILE A 47 -0.26 4.74 -9.03
CA ILE A 47 -0.99 5.44 -7.98
C ILE A 47 -1.38 6.83 -8.49
N ILE A 48 -2.66 7.17 -8.41
CA ILE A 48 -3.19 8.48 -8.80
C ILE A 48 -3.98 9.10 -7.65
N LYS A 49 -4.01 10.43 -7.62
CA LYS A 49 -4.83 11.18 -6.67
C LYS A 49 -6.30 10.99 -7.00
N SER A 50 -7.13 10.74 -5.99
CA SER A 50 -8.58 10.73 -6.16
C SER A 50 -9.16 12.14 -5.94
N GLU A 51 -10.44 12.32 -6.28
CA GLU A 51 -11.17 13.55 -5.99
C GLU A 51 -11.37 13.78 -4.48
N LYS A 52 -11.38 12.70 -3.68
CA LYS A 52 -11.51 12.76 -2.23
C LYS A 52 -10.20 13.21 -1.60
N ALA A 53 -10.28 14.16 -0.68
CA ALA A 53 -9.14 14.64 0.07
C ALA A 53 -8.39 13.47 0.75
N ASN A 54 -7.05 13.51 0.68
CA ASN A 54 -6.17 12.50 1.27
C ASN A 54 -6.45 11.05 0.86
N THR A 55 -7.00 10.83 -0.34
CA THR A 55 -7.30 9.50 -0.87
C THR A 55 -6.72 9.36 -2.27
N TYR A 56 -6.13 8.21 -2.54
CA TYR A 56 -5.47 7.86 -3.80
C TYR A 56 -6.05 6.54 -4.30
N THR A 57 -5.98 6.26 -5.59
CA THR A 57 -6.27 4.93 -6.13
C THR A 57 -4.98 4.25 -6.56
N ILE A 58 -4.93 2.94 -6.44
CA ILE A 58 -3.83 2.10 -6.89
C ILE A 58 -4.38 0.97 -7.77
N GLU A 59 -3.72 0.74 -8.90
CA GLU A 59 -3.92 -0.44 -9.73
C GLU A 59 -2.56 -0.92 -10.21
N GLY A 60 -2.27 -2.20 -10.02
CA GLY A 60 -0.96 -2.76 -10.34
C GLY A 60 -0.98 -4.26 -10.57
N HIS A 61 0.06 -4.72 -11.25
CA HIS A 61 0.25 -6.14 -11.56
C HIS A 61 1.75 -6.50 -11.64
N GLN A 62 2.08 -7.73 -11.31
CA GLN A 62 3.34 -8.41 -11.60
C GLN A 62 3.00 -9.76 -12.22
N ASN A 63 3.65 -10.12 -13.32
CA ASN A 63 3.54 -11.44 -13.93
C ASN A 63 4.91 -12.11 -13.90
N SER A 64 4.92 -13.42 -13.70
CA SER A 64 6.10 -14.26 -13.92
C SER A 64 6.52 -14.24 -15.40
N LYS A 65 7.82 -14.40 -15.64
CA LYS A 65 8.38 -14.63 -16.98
C LYS A 65 8.45 -16.12 -17.35
N GLU A 66 8.27 -17.00 -16.37
CA GLU A 66 8.54 -18.44 -16.48
C GLU A 66 7.28 -19.30 -16.28
N SER A 67 6.24 -18.72 -15.69
CA SER A 67 5.00 -19.42 -15.30
C SER A 67 3.79 -18.49 -15.50
N SER A 68 2.59 -19.02 -15.19
CA SER A 68 1.36 -18.22 -15.11
C SER A 68 1.20 -17.45 -13.80
N ASP A 69 2.21 -17.46 -12.93
CA ASP A 69 2.13 -16.83 -11.61
C ASP A 69 1.99 -15.32 -11.73
N PHE A 70 1.16 -14.73 -10.87
CA PHE A 70 0.90 -13.30 -10.88
C PHE A 70 0.57 -12.74 -9.51
N LEU A 71 0.72 -11.43 -9.41
CA LEU A 71 0.17 -10.58 -8.35
C LEU A 71 -0.64 -9.47 -9.01
N LYS A 72 -1.83 -9.17 -8.49
CA LYS A 72 -2.62 -7.98 -8.81
C LYS A 72 -2.98 -7.25 -7.52
N ILE A 73 -3.05 -5.93 -7.61
CA ILE A 73 -3.54 -5.06 -6.54
C ILE A 73 -4.45 -3.99 -7.13
N LYS A 74 -5.61 -3.79 -6.50
CA LYS A 74 -6.56 -2.76 -6.93
C LYS A 74 -7.34 -2.23 -5.74
N GLY A 75 -7.35 -0.91 -5.55
CA GLY A 75 -8.07 -0.31 -4.44
C GLY A 75 -7.74 1.16 -4.23
N THR A 76 -7.96 1.61 -3.00
CA THR A 76 -7.64 2.96 -2.54
C THR A 76 -6.54 2.96 -1.50
N LEU A 77 -5.78 4.04 -1.43
CA LEU A 77 -4.77 4.29 -0.41
C LEU A 77 -5.12 5.55 0.38
N THR A 78 -5.03 5.46 1.70
CA THR A 78 -5.10 6.58 2.63
C THR A 78 -3.77 6.66 3.39
N PRO A 79 -2.95 7.69 3.15
CA PRO A 79 -1.67 7.87 3.82
C PRO A 79 -1.90 8.36 5.26
N ILE A 80 -1.39 7.61 6.23
CA ILE A 80 -1.35 8.02 7.65
C ILE A 80 -0.05 8.75 7.96
N SER A 81 1.04 8.35 7.29
CA SER A 81 2.32 9.06 7.27
C SER A 81 3.09 8.69 6.01
N ALA A 82 4.26 9.31 5.77
CA ALA A 82 5.16 8.91 4.69
C ALA A 82 5.57 7.41 4.74
N LYS A 83 5.50 6.77 5.92
CA LYS A 83 5.91 5.39 6.15
C LYS A 83 4.75 4.42 6.35
N HIS A 84 3.50 4.87 6.29
CA HIS A 84 2.33 4.04 6.55
C HIS A 84 1.16 4.47 5.68
N LEU A 85 0.74 3.54 4.82
CA LEU A 85 -0.46 3.64 4.00
C LEU A 85 -1.49 2.63 4.52
N ILE A 86 -2.74 3.07 4.65
CA ILE A 86 -3.88 2.16 4.74
C ILE A 86 -4.36 1.90 3.32
N PHE A 87 -4.46 0.64 2.95
CA PHE A 87 -5.03 0.19 1.68
C PHE A 87 -6.42 -0.38 1.92
N ASN A 88 -7.36 -0.09 1.04
CA ASN A 88 -8.66 -0.76 1.02
C ASN A 88 -8.96 -1.24 -0.40
N GLY A 89 -9.13 -2.55 -0.57
CA GLY A 89 -9.39 -3.16 -1.88
C GLY A 89 -8.98 -4.62 -1.95
N ILE A 90 -8.57 -5.05 -3.14
CA ILE A 90 -8.28 -6.44 -3.47
C ILE A 90 -6.79 -6.61 -3.76
N ILE A 91 -6.18 -7.64 -3.17
CA ILE A 91 -4.89 -8.20 -3.56
C ILE A 91 -5.15 -9.65 -3.98
N GLU A 92 -4.76 -10.00 -5.20
CA GLU A 92 -4.89 -11.34 -5.76
C GLU A 92 -3.50 -11.88 -6.11
N THR A 93 -3.16 -13.07 -5.63
CA THR A 93 -1.91 -13.76 -5.95
C THR A 93 -2.19 -15.15 -6.48
N GLN A 94 -1.51 -15.56 -7.54
CA GLN A 94 -1.47 -16.94 -8.01
C GLN A 94 0.00 -17.37 -8.09
N VAL A 95 0.33 -18.47 -7.43
CA VAL A 95 1.69 -19.04 -7.42
C VAL A 95 1.54 -20.55 -7.51
N GLY A 96 2.17 -21.21 -8.48
CA GLY A 96 1.91 -22.60 -8.83
C GLY A 96 2.03 -23.61 -7.69
N PHE A 97 2.87 -23.34 -6.69
CA PHE A 97 3.06 -24.23 -5.52
C PHE A 97 2.27 -23.79 -4.27
N ILE A 98 1.50 -22.70 -4.34
CA ILE A 98 0.65 -22.19 -3.24
C ILE A 98 -0.81 -22.43 -3.63
N ASN A 99 -1.64 -22.85 -2.68
CA ASN A 99 -3.09 -23.05 -2.93
C ASN A 99 -3.36 -23.97 -4.14
N ASN A 100 -2.54 -24.99 -4.35
CA ASN A 100 -2.59 -25.89 -5.52
C ASN A 100 -2.53 -25.16 -6.88
N GLY A 101 -1.90 -23.98 -6.93
CA GLY A 101 -1.81 -23.15 -8.13
C GLY A 101 -3.04 -22.30 -8.42
N GLU A 102 -4.08 -22.36 -7.58
CA GLU A 102 -5.29 -21.56 -7.73
C GLU A 102 -5.09 -20.14 -7.18
N PRO A 103 -5.73 -19.12 -7.77
CA PRO A 103 -5.70 -17.75 -7.24
C PRO A 103 -6.15 -17.67 -5.78
N CYS A 104 -5.42 -16.89 -5.00
CA CYS A 104 -5.74 -16.54 -3.63
C CYS A 104 -6.08 -15.05 -3.55
N ILE A 105 -7.30 -14.74 -3.10
CA ILE A 105 -7.83 -13.38 -3.02
C ILE A 105 -7.92 -12.96 -1.56
N ARG A 106 -7.46 -11.73 -1.27
CA ARG A 106 -7.71 -11.03 -0.02
C ARG A 106 -8.35 -9.68 -0.35
N GLU A 107 -9.52 -9.45 0.24
CA GLU A 107 -10.30 -8.22 0.07
C GLU A 107 -10.54 -7.57 1.44
N GLY A 108 -10.31 -6.26 1.52
CA GLY A 108 -10.57 -5.48 2.73
C GLY A 108 -9.54 -4.40 2.97
N GLU A 109 -9.42 -4.02 4.25
CA GLU A 109 -8.49 -3.01 4.71
C GLU A 109 -7.18 -3.65 5.19
N PHE A 110 -6.05 -3.16 4.69
CA PHE A 110 -4.71 -3.68 4.98
C PHE A 110 -3.70 -2.56 5.24
N ASN A 111 -2.63 -2.88 5.94
CA ASN A 111 -1.59 -1.94 6.30
C ASN A 111 -0.33 -2.14 5.44
N PHE A 112 0.12 -1.09 4.78
CA PHE A 112 1.39 -1.04 4.09
C PHE A 112 2.37 -0.15 4.87
N LYS A 113 3.48 -0.72 5.37
CA LYS A 113 4.43 0.00 6.24
C LYS A 113 5.88 -0.12 5.78
N VAL A 114 6.67 0.91 6.08
CA VAL A 114 8.12 0.96 5.88
C VAL A 114 8.82 0.62 7.20
N LYS A 115 9.64 -0.45 7.21
CA LYS A 115 10.47 -0.82 8.37
C LYS A 115 11.94 -0.42 8.14
N GLY A 116 12.51 0.33 9.08
CA GLY A 116 13.90 0.79 9.01
C GLY A 116 14.15 1.73 7.83
N ASN A 117 15.18 1.42 7.04
CA ASN A 117 15.63 2.23 5.89
C ASN A 117 15.18 1.68 4.52
N ARG A 118 14.23 0.73 4.52
CA ARG A 118 13.66 0.15 3.28
C ARG A 118 13.06 1.23 2.38
N LYS A 119 13.10 0.96 1.07
CA LYS A 119 12.59 1.86 0.01
C LYS A 119 11.30 1.32 -0.61
N TYR A 120 10.50 0.66 0.20
CA TYR A 120 9.21 0.09 -0.16
C TYR A 120 8.29 0.07 1.07
N TRP A 121 6.98 0.16 0.83
CA TRP A 121 5.97 -0.19 1.79
C TRP A 121 5.62 -1.68 1.62
N ARG A 122 5.66 -2.44 2.71
CA ARG A 122 5.30 -3.87 2.73
C ARG A 122 3.93 -4.07 3.36
N LEU A 123 3.10 -4.93 2.79
CA LEU A 123 1.88 -5.45 3.42
C LEU A 123 2.20 -6.00 4.82
N GLN A 124 1.44 -5.66 5.86
CA GLN A 124 1.72 -6.15 7.22
C GLN A 124 0.94 -7.41 7.56
N GLU A 125 -0.24 -7.58 6.97
CA GLU A 125 -1.06 -8.79 7.02
C GLU A 125 -0.49 -9.82 6.04
N MET A 126 0.75 -10.25 6.31
CA MET A 126 1.56 -11.02 5.37
C MET A 126 1.15 -12.50 5.27
N ASP A 127 0.37 -13.02 6.22
CA ASP A 127 -0.06 -14.41 6.17
C ASP A 127 -0.93 -14.64 4.92
N ASN A 128 -0.63 -15.71 4.19
CA ASN A 128 -1.43 -16.11 3.04
C ASN A 128 -2.76 -16.72 3.52
N PRO A 129 -3.93 -16.19 3.09
CA PRO A 129 -5.21 -16.69 3.60
C PRO A 129 -5.60 -18.05 3.02
N CYS A 130 -4.88 -18.55 2.01
CA CYS A 130 -5.17 -19.82 1.33
C CYS A 130 -4.11 -20.90 1.60
N SER A 131 -3.02 -20.60 2.30
CA SER A 131 -1.95 -21.54 2.60
C SER A 131 -1.06 -21.05 3.76
N GLU A 132 -0.36 -21.94 4.45
CA GLU A 132 0.50 -21.62 5.60
C GLU A 132 1.87 -21.05 5.18
N VAL A 133 1.85 -19.96 4.41
CA VAL A 133 3.03 -19.26 3.91
C VAL A 133 2.90 -17.75 4.09
N THR A 134 4.01 -17.03 3.93
CA THR A 134 4.06 -15.57 4.10
C THR A 134 4.28 -14.87 2.77
N ASP A 135 3.41 -13.92 2.43
CA ASP A 135 3.50 -13.07 1.25
C ASP A 135 4.07 -11.69 1.57
N TYR A 136 5.26 -11.40 1.07
CA TYR A 136 5.86 -10.08 1.04
C TYR A 136 5.40 -9.36 -0.22
N VAL A 137 4.21 -8.76 -0.14
CA VAL A 137 3.71 -7.83 -1.14
C VAL A 137 4.31 -6.45 -0.87
N ASP A 138 5.16 -5.97 -1.78
CA ASP A 138 5.92 -4.72 -1.65
C ASP A 138 5.54 -3.72 -2.74
N ILE A 139 5.24 -2.48 -2.32
CA ILE A 139 5.08 -1.32 -3.19
C ILE A 139 6.33 -0.45 -3.02
N TYR A 140 7.20 -0.41 -4.02
CA TYR A 140 8.46 0.34 -3.95
C TYR A 140 8.22 1.82 -4.11
N PHE A 141 9.08 2.66 -3.56
CA PHE A 141 8.98 4.10 -3.78
C PHE A 141 9.30 4.45 -5.23
N ILE A 142 8.78 5.59 -5.71
CA ILE A 142 9.17 6.13 -7.02
C ILE A 142 10.69 6.31 -7.02
N GLN A 143 11.38 5.61 -7.92
CA GLN A 143 12.79 5.90 -8.17
C GLN A 143 12.85 7.19 -8.99
N LYS A 144 13.16 8.31 -8.33
CA LYS A 144 13.55 9.53 -9.03
C LYS A 144 14.92 9.25 -9.65
N LYS A 145 14.98 9.19 -10.98
CA LYS A 145 16.25 9.22 -11.72
C LYS A 145 16.90 10.59 -11.58
#